data_AF-A0A8H4A5V4-F1
#
_entry.id   AF-A0A8H4A5V4-F1
#
_cell.length_a   1.000
_cell.length_b   1.000
_cell.length_c   1.000
_cell.angle_alpha   90.00
_cell.angle_beta   90.00
_cell.angle_gamma   90.00
#
_symmetry.space_group_name_H-M   'P 1'
#
loop_
_entity.id
_entity.type
_entity.pdbx_description
1 polymer ?
#
loop_
_entity_poly.entity_id
_entity_poly.type
_entity_poly.pdbx_seq_one_letter_code
_entity_poly.pdbx_strand_id
1 'polypeptide(L)'
;MDYAPLPITKEEKGPPKRFKSSKKEVMKLPAGKNKTELKWILETPYDIRDEAMNDLLKGYTSNFAAKRKNFKMKFRSKKDPQQSIAILSKHWGKSHGAFSFLHKINSAESLPKQLDYDSRLVINRLGEFYLCIPEPLKIRAENQGPLFSENQEKV
;
A
#
# COMPACT_ATOMS: atom_id res chain seq x y z
N MET A 1 13.54 -22.23 -2.68
CA MET A 1 13.05 -21.38 -3.78
C MET A 1 13.91 -20.14 -3.80
N ASP A 2 15.02 -20.24 -4.54
CA ASP A 2 16.03 -19.19 -4.62
C ASP A 2 15.59 -18.18 -5.67
N TYR A 3 15.14 -17.02 -5.21
CA TYR A 3 14.84 -15.90 -6.11
C TYR A 3 16.16 -15.30 -6.58
N ALA A 4 16.42 -15.42 -7.89
CA ALA A 4 17.47 -14.66 -8.55
C ALA A 4 17.18 -13.15 -8.35
N PRO A 5 18.13 -12.37 -7.81
CA PRO A 5 17.97 -10.93 -7.72
C PRO A 5 17.80 -10.36 -9.13
N LEU A 6 16.82 -9.48 -9.31
CA LEU A 6 16.70 -8.69 -10.53
C LEU A 6 18.03 -7.94 -10.75
N PRO A 7 18.58 -7.91 -11.98
CA PRO A 7 19.85 -7.26 -12.25
C PRO A 7 19.70 -5.75 -12.04
N ILE A 8 20.19 -5.25 -10.91
CA ILE A 8 20.42 -3.82 -10.71
C ILE A 8 21.77 -3.55 -11.36
N THR A 9 21.76 -3.32 -12.68
CA THR A 9 22.93 -2.79 -13.35
C THR A 9 23.11 -1.33 -12.94
N LYS A 10 24.30 -1.07 -12.37
CA LYS A 10 24.97 0.21 -12.12
C LYS A 10 24.84 0.76 -10.70
N GLU A 11 26.00 0.79 -10.02
CA GLU A 11 26.29 1.63 -8.87
C GLU A 11 25.96 3.09 -9.21
N GLU A 12 24.85 3.61 -8.73
CA GLU A 12 24.61 5.06 -8.75
C GLU A 12 25.17 5.66 -7.45
N LYS A 13 26.39 6.21 -7.56
CA LYS A 13 26.96 7.10 -6.54
C LYS A 13 26.20 8.44 -6.59
N GLY A 14 25.27 8.62 -5.65
CA GLY A 14 24.50 9.85 -5.47
C GLY A 14 23.01 9.69 -5.83
N PRO A 15 22.12 10.54 -5.29
CA PRO A 15 20.69 10.43 -5.59
C PRO A 15 20.50 10.62 -7.10
N PRO A 16 19.88 9.67 -7.82
CA PRO A 16 19.62 9.85 -9.24
C PRO A 16 18.77 11.11 -9.42
N LYS A 17 19.24 12.03 -10.28
CA LYS A 17 18.55 13.29 -10.66
C LYS A 17 17.16 13.08 -11.30
N ARG A 18 16.68 11.84 -11.36
CA ARG A 18 15.31 11.44 -11.73
C ARG A 18 15.13 9.99 -11.27
N PHE A 19 14.62 9.77 -10.05
CA PHE A 19 14.04 8.46 -9.73
C PHE A 19 12.91 8.26 -10.76
N LYS A 20 13.10 7.34 -11.72
CA LYS A 20 12.25 7.18 -12.91
C LYS A 20 10.78 7.22 -12.53
N SER A 21 10.16 8.36 -12.81
CA SER A 21 9.04 8.91 -12.04
C SER A 21 7.68 8.47 -12.56
N SER A 22 7.56 7.25 -13.10
CA SER A 22 6.25 6.75 -13.51
C SER A 22 6.09 5.26 -13.28
N LYS A 23 4.99 4.90 -12.64
CA LYS A 23 4.51 3.52 -12.45
C LYS A 23 4.50 2.72 -13.76
N LYS A 24 4.23 3.40 -14.88
CA LYS A 24 4.26 2.85 -16.25
C LYS A 24 5.65 2.37 -16.67
N GLU A 25 6.73 3.01 -16.21
CA GLU A 25 8.10 2.64 -16.57
C GLU A 25 8.62 1.46 -15.73
N VAL A 26 8.16 1.33 -14.48
CA VAL A 26 8.46 0.17 -13.61
C VAL A 26 7.64 -1.06 -14.02
N MET A 27 6.39 -0.88 -14.45
CA MET A 27 5.55 -1.96 -14.97
C MET A 27 5.91 -2.42 -16.38
N LYS A 28 6.77 -1.69 -17.12
CA LYS A 28 7.29 -2.18 -18.39
C LYS A 28 8.10 -3.45 -18.12
N LEU A 29 7.56 -4.59 -18.58
CA LEU A 29 8.28 -5.84 -18.58
C LEU A 29 9.64 -5.61 -19.26
N PRO A 30 10.75 -6.10 -18.69
CA PRO A 30 12.04 -5.99 -19.35
C PRO A 30 11.92 -6.67 -20.73
N ALA A 31 12.15 -5.89 -21.79
CA ALA A 31 12.20 -6.41 -23.14
C ALA A 31 13.26 -7.52 -23.19
N GLY A 32 12.81 -8.77 -23.44
CA GLY A 32 13.70 -9.93 -23.54
C GLY A 32 13.51 -11.04 -22.49
N LYS A 33 12.63 -10.89 -21.48
CA LYS A 33 12.24 -12.05 -20.66
C LYS A 33 11.14 -12.85 -21.35
N ASN A 34 11.36 -14.15 -21.52
CA ASN A 34 10.41 -15.06 -22.16
C ASN A 34 9.02 -14.93 -21.52
N LYS A 35 7.99 -14.68 -22.34
CA LYS A 35 6.58 -14.48 -21.93
C LYS A 35 6.06 -15.63 -21.05
N THR A 36 6.68 -16.81 -21.17
CA THR A 36 6.45 -18.04 -20.40
C THR A 36 6.82 -17.93 -18.92
N GLU A 37 7.90 -17.25 -18.56
CA GLU A 37 8.37 -17.13 -17.16
C GLU A 37 7.53 -16.17 -16.31
N LEU A 38 6.79 -15.27 -16.96
CA LEU A 38 5.98 -14.24 -16.32
C LEU A 38 4.48 -14.57 -16.34
N LYS A 39 4.10 -15.80 -16.72
CA LYS A 39 2.69 -16.22 -16.81
C LYS A 39 1.94 -16.03 -15.50
N TRP A 40 2.58 -16.34 -14.37
CA TRP A 40 2.03 -16.14 -13.02
C TRP A 40 1.70 -14.66 -12.71
N ILE A 41 2.45 -13.73 -13.31
CA ILE A 41 2.18 -12.30 -13.17
C ILE A 41 0.89 -11.96 -13.90
N LEU A 42 0.65 -12.49 -15.10
CA LEU A 42 -0.60 -12.24 -15.83
C LEU A 42 -1.82 -12.91 -15.18
N GLU A 43 -1.61 -14.05 -14.52
CA GLU A 43 -2.63 -14.74 -13.73
C GLU A 43 -3.03 -13.95 -12.47
N THR A 44 -2.08 -13.25 -11.86
CA THR A 44 -2.35 -12.43 -10.69
C THR A 44 -3.24 -11.23 -11.08
N PRO A 45 -4.36 -10.97 -10.36
CA PRO A 45 -5.23 -9.84 -10.62
C PRO A 45 -4.47 -8.51 -10.72
N TYR A 46 -4.87 -7.68 -11.68
CA TYR A 46 -4.22 -6.40 -11.95
C TYR A 46 -4.07 -5.55 -10.69
N ASP A 47 -5.15 -5.39 -9.91
CA ASP A 47 -5.16 -4.55 -8.72
C ASP A 47 -4.16 -5.00 -7.64
N ILE A 48 -3.96 -6.31 -7.48
CA ILE A 48 -2.99 -6.86 -6.52
C ILE A 48 -1.55 -6.49 -6.97
N ARG A 49 -1.28 -6.59 -8.27
CA ARG A 49 0.03 -6.20 -8.83
C ARG A 49 0.27 -4.70 -8.73
N ASP A 50 -0.78 -3.93 -8.99
CA ASP A 50 -0.77 -2.48 -8.96
C ASP A 50 -0.45 -1.95 -7.55
N GLU A 51 -1.09 -2.53 -6.53
CA GLU A 51 -0.83 -2.22 -5.12
C GLU A 51 0.54 -2.72 -4.64
N ALA A 52 0.99 -3.90 -5.09
CA ALA A 52 2.35 -4.36 -4.78
C ALA A 52 3.43 -3.40 -5.31
N MET A 53 3.19 -2.75 -6.46
CA MET A 53 4.08 -1.70 -6.97
C MET A 53 4.00 -0.41 -6.17
N ASN A 54 2.81 -0.01 -5.71
CA ASN A 54 2.67 1.12 -4.79
C ASN A 54 3.45 0.90 -3.48
N ASP A 55 3.38 -0.32 -2.92
CA ASP A 55 4.14 -0.70 -1.73
C ASP A 55 5.65 -0.66 -1.95
N LEU A 56 6.12 -1.13 -3.11
CA LEU A 56 7.53 -1.03 -3.47
C LEU A 56 8.00 0.43 -3.56
N LEU A 57 7.24 1.28 -4.26
CA LEU A 57 7.55 2.70 -4.40
C LEU A 57 7.58 3.40 -3.03
N LYS A 58 6.62 3.10 -2.14
CA LYS A 58 6.61 3.61 -0.76
C LYS A 58 7.83 3.14 0.04
N GLY A 59 8.28 1.91 -0.17
CA GLY A 59 9.52 1.39 0.41
C GLY A 59 10.76 2.14 -0.08
N TYR A 60 10.80 2.51 -1.36
CA TYR A 60 11.88 3.33 -1.91
C TYR A 60 11.86 4.74 -1.30
N THR A 61 10.72 5.43 -1.34
CA THR A 61 10.61 6.81 -0.83
C THR A 61 10.98 6.90 0.64
N SER A 62 10.55 5.94 1.47
CA SER A 62 10.91 5.88 2.89
C SER A 62 12.40 5.61 3.14
N ASN A 63 13.03 4.67 2.41
CA ASN A 63 14.46 4.41 2.57
C ASN A 63 15.33 5.58 2.09
N PHE A 64 14.93 6.28 1.01
CA PHE A 64 15.60 7.50 0.56
C PHE A 64 15.45 8.66 1.54
N ALA A 65 14.25 8.85 2.10
CA ALA A 65 14.02 9.84 3.17
C ALA A 65 14.89 9.54 4.41
N ALA A 66 15.09 8.26 4.72
CA ALA A 66 15.99 7.79 5.77
C ALA A 66 17.50 7.85 5.39
N LYS A 67 17.85 8.40 4.23
CA LYS A 67 19.24 8.56 3.72
C LYS A 67 20.08 7.28 3.74
N ARG A 68 19.44 6.11 3.56
CA ARG A 68 20.16 4.83 3.51
C ARG A 68 20.90 4.70 2.17
N LYS A 69 22.22 4.52 2.23
CA LYS A 69 23.08 4.39 1.04
C LYS A 69 22.79 3.11 0.25
N ASN A 70 22.61 1.99 0.95
CA ASN A 70 22.34 0.68 0.37
C ASN A 70 21.15 0.04 1.08
N PHE A 71 20.19 -0.49 0.34
CA PHE A 71 19.08 -1.27 0.90
C PHE A 71 18.61 -2.32 -0.11
N LYS A 72 18.14 -3.46 0.41
CA LYS A 72 17.60 -4.57 -0.38
C LYS A 72 16.10 -4.69 -0.15
N MET A 73 15.32 -4.49 -1.21
CA MET A 73 13.88 -4.74 -1.19
C MET A 73 13.59 -6.20 -1.57
N LYS A 74 12.68 -6.85 -0.85
CA LYS A 74 12.20 -8.20 -1.13
C LYS A 74 10.72 -8.31 -0.78
N PHE A 75 10.01 -9.23 -1.42
CA PHE A 75 8.69 -9.63 -0.95
C PHE A 75 8.78 -10.27 0.44
N ARG A 76 7.71 -10.12 1.21
CA ARG A 76 7.59 -10.81 2.49
C ARG A 76 7.49 -12.31 2.26
N SER A 77 8.04 -13.08 3.20
CA SER A 77 7.92 -14.53 3.17
C SER A 77 6.49 -14.94 3.48
N LYS A 78 5.99 -16.04 2.89
CA LYS A 78 4.69 -16.63 3.26
C LYS A 78 4.62 -16.97 4.76
N LYS A 79 5.76 -17.25 5.40
CA LYS A 79 5.87 -17.58 6.83
C LYS A 79 6.06 -16.36 7.73
N ASP A 80 6.16 -15.15 7.17
CA ASP A 80 6.33 -13.95 8.00
C ASP A 80 5.00 -13.68 8.72
N PRO A 81 4.99 -13.66 10.06
CA PRO A 81 3.76 -13.55 10.84
C PRO A 81 3.07 -12.21 10.67
N GLN A 82 3.75 -11.18 10.15
CA GLN A 82 3.16 -9.89 9.85
C GLN A 82 2.98 -9.70 8.34
N GLN A 83 1.72 -9.73 7.89
CA GLN A 83 1.35 -9.51 6.49
C GLN A 83 0.29 -8.42 6.37
N SER A 84 0.17 -7.89 5.16
CA SER A 84 -0.92 -6.98 4.82
C SER A 84 -1.32 -7.17 3.38
N ILE A 85 -2.61 -7.05 3.10
CA ILE A 85 -3.16 -6.97 1.74
C ILE A 85 -4.01 -5.71 1.60
N ALA A 86 -3.85 -5.02 0.47
CA ALA A 86 -4.68 -3.88 0.11
C ALA A 86 -6.06 -4.35 -0.36
N ILE A 87 -7.09 -3.72 0.17
CA ILE A 87 -8.50 -3.94 -0.17
C ILE A 87 -9.02 -2.64 -0.73
N LEU A 88 -9.14 -2.58 -2.06
CA LEU A 88 -9.74 -1.44 -2.72
C LEU A 88 -11.23 -1.39 -2.40
N SER A 89 -11.78 -0.18 -2.21
CA SER A 89 -13.20 0.02 -1.89
C SER A 89 -14.13 -0.65 -2.90
N LYS A 90 -13.75 -0.63 -4.19
CA LYS A 90 -14.48 -1.29 -5.29
C LYS A 90 -14.60 -2.81 -5.14
N HIS A 91 -13.81 -3.47 -4.31
CA HIS A 91 -13.86 -4.92 -4.09
C HIS A 91 -14.62 -5.30 -2.83
N TRP A 92 -15.01 -4.32 -2.01
CA TRP A 92 -15.77 -4.55 -0.80
C TRP A 92 -17.15 -5.13 -1.10
N GLY A 93 -17.58 -6.11 -0.31
CA GLY A 93 -18.89 -6.75 -0.45
C GLY A 93 -19.09 -7.63 -1.70
N LYS A 94 -18.06 -7.83 -2.53
CA LYS A 94 -18.16 -8.71 -3.70
C LYS A 94 -18.10 -10.19 -3.32
N SER A 95 -19.03 -10.97 -3.83
CA SER A 95 -19.09 -12.43 -3.65
C SER A 95 -18.21 -13.21 -4.63
N HIS A 96 -17.66 -12.55 -5.65
CA HIS A 96 -16.90 -13.17 -6.73
C HIS A 96 -15.55 -12.50 -6.96
N GLY A 97 -14.59 -13.26 -7.52
CA GLY A 97 -13.24 -12.81 -7.82
C GLY A 97 -12.23 -13.04 -6.68
N ALA A 98 -11.03 -12.49 -6.84
CA ALA A 98 -9.91 -12.74 -5.95
C ALA A 98 -10.11 -12.24 -4.50
N PHE A 99 -11.03 -11.29 -4.30
CA PHE A 99 -11.37 -10.72 -2.99
C PHE A 99 -12.66 -11.31 -2.39
N SER A 100 -13.25 -12.33 -3.02
CA SER A 100 -14.48 -12.98 -2.53
C SER A 100 -14.36 -13.59 -1.14
N PHE A 101 -13.14 -13.89 -0.69
CA PHE A 101 -12.89 -14.39 0.65
C PHE A 101 -13.32 -13.39 1.73
N LEU A 102 -13.30 -12.08 1.46
CA LEU A 102 -13.66 -11.04 2.42
C LEU A 102 -15.09 -11.18 2.94
N HIS A 103 -16.03 -11.59 2.08
CA HIS A 103 -17.42 -11.81 2.46
C HIS A 103 -17.61 -13.01 3.40
N LYS A 104 -16.62 -13.92 3.46
CA LYS A 104 -16.67 -15.14 4.28
C LYS A 104 -15.95 -14.99 5.62
N ILE A 105 -15.32 -13.84 5.88
CA ILE A 105 -14.57 -13.62 7.13
C ILE A 105 -15.56 -13.29 8.23
N ASN A 106 -15.46 -14.00 9.35
CA ASN A 106 -16.18 -13.64 10.56
C ASN A 106 -15.46 -12.47 11.24
N SER A 107 -16.19 -11.40 11.52
CA SER A 107 -15.70 -10.23 12.24
C SER A 107 -16.27 -10.20 13.66
N ALA A 108 -15.48 -9.70 14.61
CA ALA A 108 -15.96 -9.48 15.98
C ALA A 108 -16.96 -8.31 16.03
N GLU A 109 -16.73 -7.28 15.22
CA GLU A 109 -17.59 -6.11 15.08
C GLU A 109 -18.37 -6.16 13.77
N SER A 110 -19.48 -5.44 13.69
CA SER A 110 -20.23 -5.32 12.45
C SER A 110 -19.38 -4.62 11.39
N LEU A 111 -19.06 -5.32 10.30
CA LEU A 111 -18.34 -4.73 9.19
C LEU A 111 -19.15 -3.60 8.53
N PRO A 112 -18.49 -2.54 8.06
CA PRO A 112 -19.18 -1.46 7.37
C PRO A 112 -19.83 -1.99 6.09
N LYS A 113 -21.06 -1.53 5.79
CA LYS A 113 -21.78 -1.92 4.58
C LYS A 113 -21.05 -1.47 3.32
N GLN A 114 -20.44 -0.30 3.38
CA GLN A 114 -19.65 0.31 2.31
C GLN A 114 -18.35 0.86 2.88
N LEU A 115 -17.30 0.79 2.07
CA LEU A 115 -15.97 1.26 2.41
C LEU A 115 -15.71 2.54 1.61
N ASP A 116 -15.58 3.69 2.28
CA ASP A 116 -15.43 4.97 1.59
C ASP A 116 -14.04 5.14 0.96
N TYR A 117 -13.03 4.52 1.57
CA TYR A 117 -11.63 4.63 1.17
C TYR A 117 -10.97 3.25 1.06
N ASP A 118 -9.95 3.16 0.22
CA ASP A 118 -9.13 1.96 0.13
C ASP A 118 -8.52 1.61 1.49
N SER A 119 -8.76 0.38 1.93
CA SER A 119 -8.39 -0.10 3.26
C SER A 119 -7.33 -1.19 3.15
N ARG A 120 -6.78 -1.60 4.30
CA ARG A 120 -5.84 -2.71 4.37
C ARG A 120 -6.26 -3.72 5.41
N LEU A 121 -6.23 -5.00 5.03
CA LEU A 121 -6.32 -6.08 6.00
C LEU A 121 -4.92 -6.45 6.43
N VAL A 122 -4.64 -6.32 7.73
CA VAL A 122 -3.32 -6.52 8.33
C VAL A 122 -3.41 -7.64 9.35
N ILE A 123 -2.44 -8.55 9.33
CA ILE A 123 -2.24 -9.55 10.38
C ILE A 123 -1.04 -9.15 11.24
N ASN A 124 -1.20 -9.21 12.55
CA ASN A 124 -0.13 -8.93 13.49
C ASN A 124 0.67 -10.20 13.84
N ARG A 125 1.72 -10.06 14.66
CA ARG A 125 2.54 -11.21 15.08
C ARG A 125 1.81 -12.22 15.96
N LEU A 126 0.70 -11.82 16.58
CA LEU A 126 -0.15 -12.65 17.41
C LEU A 126 -1.19 -13.43 16.59
N GLY A 127 -1.27 -13.19 15.27
CA GLY A 127 -2.24 -13.83 14.39
C GLY A 127 -3.60 -13.13 14.36
N GLU A 128 -3.71 -11.94 14.95
CA GLU A 128 -4.93 -11.15 14.97
C GLU A 128 -5.06 -10.34 13.67
N PHE A 129 -6.29 -10.30 13.13
CA PHE A 129 -6.62 -9.62 11.88
C PHE A 129 -7.28 -8.28 12.17
N TYR A 130 -6.77 -7.22 11.54
CA TYR A 130 -7.30 -5.87 11.64
C TYR A 130 -7.62 -5.31 10.25
N LEU A 131 -8.81 -4.73 10.13
CA LEU A 131 -9.18 -3.93 8.97
C LEU A 131 -8.85 -2.45 9.25
N CYS A 132 -7.84 -1.94 8.58
CA CYS A 132 -7.43 -0.54 8.69
C CYS A 132 -8.20 0.31 7.68
N ILE A 133 -9.19 1.06 8.16
CA ILE A 133 -9.99 2.00 7.37
C ILE A 133 -9.45 3.41 7.60
N PRO A 134 -8.90 4.09 6.58
CA PRO A 134 -8.44 5.46 6.75
C PRO A 134 -9.65 6.39 6.82
N GLU A 135 -9.75 7.16 7.91
CA GLU A 135 -10.76 8.21 8.06
C GLU A 135 -10.09 9.59 7.93
N PRO A 136 -10.80 10.60 7.38
CA PRO A 136 -10.31 11.97 7.39
C PRO A 136 -10.11 12.45 8.83
N LEU A 137 -8.95 13.05 9.08
CA LEU A 137 -8.62 13.60 10.39
C LEU A 137 -9.63 14.70 10.74
N LYS A 138 -10.44 14.48 11.77
CA LYS A 138 -11.28 15.54 12.36
C LYS A 138 -10.35 16.51 13.07
N ILE A 139 -10.05 17.65 12.45
CA ILE A 139 -9.27 18.73 13.06
C ILE A 139 -10.06 19.23 14.26
N ARG A 140 -9.67 18.79 15.45
CA ARG A 140 -10.11 19.41 16.70
C ARG A 140 -9.22 20.63 16.88
N ALA A 141 -9.79 21.82 16.80
CA ALA A 141 -9.09 23.02 17.25
C ALA A 141 -8.96 22.91 18.78
N GLU A 142 -7.87 22.30 19.26
CA GLU A 142 -7.41 22.43 20.65
C GLU A 142 -6.80 23.83 20.88
N ASN A 143 -7.39 24.86 20.29
CA ASN A 143 -7.02 26.22 20.63
C ASN A 143 -7.59 26.48 22.02
N GLN A 144 -6.75 26.37 23.04
CA GLN A 144 -6.96 26.99 24.36
C GLN A 144 -6.85 28.53 24.26
N GLY A 145 -7.48 29.10 23.24
CA GLY A 145 -7.60 30.55 23.03
C GLY A 145 -9.04 30.96 23.34
N PRO A 146 -9.26 32.10 24.02
CA PRO A 146 -10.61 32.62 24.21
C PRO A 146 -11.29 32.82 22.85
N LEU A 147 -12.55 32.40 22.74
CA LEU A 147 -13.42 32.85 21.66
C LEU A 147 -13.58 34.36 21.82
N PHE A 148 -12.90 35.15 20.99
CA PHE A 148 -13.17 36.57 20.91
C PHE A 148 -14.57 36.75 20.36
N SER A 149 -15.51 37.13 21.22
CA SER A 149 -16.83 37.60 20.79
C SER A 149 -16.62 38.89 20.00
N GLU A 150 -17.06 38.91 18.75
CA GLU A 150 -17.23 40.15 17.99
C GLU A 150 -18.20 41.05 18.77
N ASN A 151 -17.65 42.04 19.47
CA ASN A 151 -18.46 43.11 20.03
C ASN A 151 -19.08 43.86 18.84
N GLN A 152 -20.41 43.84 18.82
CA GLN A 152 -21.21 44.69 17.96
C GLN A 152 -20.86 46.15 18.25
N GLU A 153 -20.07 46.78 17.38
CA GLU A 153 -20.03 48.23 17.29
C GLU A 153 -21.32 48.69 16.62
N LYS A 154 -22.30 49.06 17.45
CA LYS A 154 -23.33 50.04 17.11
C LYS A 154 -22.90 51.38 17.70
N VAL A 155 -22.50 52.32 16.85
CA VAL A 155 -22.78 53.76 17.00
C VAL A 155 -23.04 54.34 15.62
#